data_AF-A0A2K8WYB4-F1
#
_entry.id   AF-A0A2K8WYB4-F1
#
_cell.length_a   1.000
_cell.length_b   1.000
_cell.length_c   1.000
_cell.angle_alpha   90.00
_cell.angle_beta   90.00
_cell.angle_gamma   90.00
#
_symmetry.space_group_name_H-M   'P 1'
#
loop_
_entity.id
_entity.type
_entity.pdbx_description
1 polymer ?
#
loop_
_entity_poly.entity_id
_entity_poly.type
_entity_poly.pdbx_seq_one_letter_code
_entity_poly.pdbx_strand_id
1 'polypeptide(L)'
;MKIKKFLKKNKIYFNVLTTLLLGLMAIIVSYNSNVIANEQKQMSYYENTPDFNLSQEVKRDATGYIREIAVKISKFGGKAKNISTRIKSYAHFEIIDQQNNKLNKYIHLTGCFNESYRTGENKGDIRLLKGFDNNIKFDEFTRVMSTELIKNGYTPLLINPLFIIRINYTDFLNNKKEEYYDVSFVDGVLIEKSDFKVELFENKKLSSQSIPITNLDAFKLESYLKIIINKNNDANNLDN
;
A
#
# COMPACT_ATOMS: atom_id res chain seq x y z
N MET A 1 -40.44 26.50 62.28
CA MET A 1 -39.33 26.51 63.28
C MET A 1 -38.71 25.11 63.56
N LYS A 2 -39.42 23.99 63.36
CA LYS A 2 -38.93 22.63 63.62
C LYS A 2 -37.80 22.14 62.68
N ILE A 3 -37.88 22.45 61.39
CA ILE A 3 -36.86 22.11 60.37
C ILE A 3 -35.49 22.73 60.69
N LYS A 4 -35.46 23.99 61.14
CA LYS A 4 -34.22 24.71 61.48
C LYS A 4 -33.49 24.08 62.67
N LYS A 5 -34.23 23.58 63.68
CA LYS A 5 -33.66 22.83 64.83
C LYS A 5 -33.15 21.45 64.41
N PHE A 6 -33.86 20.75 63.53
CA PHE A 6 -33.44 19.45 62.98
C PHE A 6 -32.14 19.56 62.17
N LEU A 7 -32.06 20.55 61.26
CA LEU A 7 -30.86 20.81 60.47
C LEU A 7 -29.65 21.19 61.34
N LYS A 8 -29.85 21.97 62.41
CA LYS A 8 -28.78 22.27 63.37
C LYS A 8 -28.28 21.03 64.10
N LYS A 9 -29.19 20.12 64.51
CA LYS A 9 -28.84 18.89 65.24
C LYS A 9 -28.10 17.89 64.35
N ASN A 10 -28.42 17.84 63.06
CA ASN A 10 -27.83 16.89 62.10
C ASN A 10 -26.80 17.51 61.14
N LYS A 11 -26.32 18.73 61.42
CA LYS A 11 -25.41 19.48 60.54
C LYS A 11 -24.16 18.67 60.13
N ILE A 12 -23.61 17.90 61.06
CA ILE A 12 -22.42 17.07 60.83
C ILE A 12 -22.72 15.99 59.79
N TYR A 13 -23.85 15.29 59.91
CA TYR A 13 -24.27 14.27 58.94
C TYR A 13 -24.47 14.87 57.55
N PHE A 14 -25.12 16.03 57.45
CA PHE A 14 -25.27 16.72 56.17
C PHE A 14 -23.92 17.12 55.56
N ASN A 15 -22.99 17.65 56.35
CA ASN A 15 -21.66 18.02 55.87
C ASN A 15 -20.85 16.80 55.40
N VAL A 16 -20.92 15.68 56.12
CA VAL A 16 -20.24 14.43 55.72
C VAL A 16 -20.86 13.89 54.43
N LEU A 17 -22.19 13.88 54.34
CA LEU A 17 -22.91 13.44 53.14
C LEU A 17 -22.61 14.31 51.92
N THR A 18 -22.59 15.64 52.07
CA THR A 18 -22.25 16.54 50.97
C THR A 18 -20.80 16.39 50.54
N THR A 19 -19.87 16.22 51.48
CA THR A 19 -18.45 15.97 51.16
C THR A 19 -18.28 14.65 50.40
N LEU A 20 -19.00 13.59 50.81
CA LEU A 20 -18.99 12.31 50.12
C LEU A 20 -19.59 12.40 48.72
N LEU A 21 -20.71 13.11 48.56
CA LEU A 21 -21.31 13.36 47.24
C LEU A 21 -20.39 14.16 46.33
N LEU A 22 -19.74 15.20 46.85
CA LEU A 22 -18.74 15.97 46.10
C LEU A 22 -17.54 15.12 45.70
N GLY A 23 -17.08 14.23 46.59
CA GLY A 23 -16.02 13.27 46.29
C GLY A 23 -16.42 12.29 45.17
N LEU A 24 -17.63 11.72 45.24
CA LEU A 24 -18.16 10.86 44.17
C LEU A 24 -18.29 11.60 42.83
N MET A 25 -18.82 12.84 42.85
CA MET A 25 -18.90 13.67 41.65
C MET A 25 -17.51 13.94 41.07
N ALA A 26 -16.52 14.25 41.90
CA ALA A 26 -15.15 14.47 41.45
C ALA A 26 -14.55 13.22 40.79
N ILE A 27 -14.80 12.03 41.34
CA ILE A 27 -14.36 10.75 40.75
C ILE A 27 -15.02 10.54 39.37
N ILE A 28 -16.35 10.74 39.27
CA ILE A 28 -17.08 10.57 38.01
C ILE A 28 -16.60 11.58 36.95
N VAL A 29 -16.44 12.85 37.34
CA VAL A 29 -15.93 13.91 36.44
C VAL A 29 -14.51 13.59 35.99
N SER A 30 -13.65 13.11 36.89
CA SER A 30 -12.27 12.72 36.55
C SER A 30 -12.25 11.54 35.57
N TYR A 31 -13.08 10.52 35.79
CA TYR A 31 -13.22 9.39 34.87
C TYR A 31 -13.66 9.85 33.48
N ASN A 32 -14.72 10.65 33.39
CA ASN A 32 -15.22 11.16 32.11
C ASN A 32 -14.19 12.07 31.40
N SER A 33 -13.47 12.90 32.16
CA SER A 33 -12.40 13.74 31.62
C SER A 33 -11.28 12.90 31.01
N ASN A 34 -10.94 11.77 31.63
CA ASN A 34 -9.93 10.85 31.12
C ASN A 34 -10.38 10.16 29.82
N VAL A 35 -11.66 9.75 29.74
CA VAL A 35 -12.24 9.19 28.51
C VAL A 35 -12.17 10.21 27.37
N ILE A 36 -12.61 11.45 27.61
CA ILE A 36 -12.57 12.55 26.61
C ILE A 36 -11.14 12.83 26.17
N ALA A 37 -10.18 12.90 27.11
CA ALA A 37 -8.79 13.12 26.78
C ALA A 37 -8.22 12.00 25.87
N ASN A 38 -8.65 10.75 26.10
CA ASN A 38 -8.25 9.63 25.26
C ASN A 38 -8.84 9.73 23.85
N GLU A 39 -10.11 10.11 23.73
CA GLU A 39 -10.76 10.33 22.42
C GLU A 39 -10.10 11.50 21.67
N GLN A 40 -9.82 12.61 22.34
CA GLN A 40 -9.10 13.75 21.75
C GLN A 40 -7.70 13.36 21.27
N LYS A 41 -6.99 12.52 22.04
CA LYS A 41 -5.69 11.99 21.63
C LYS A 41 -5.81 11.13 20.36
N GLN A 42 -6.82 10.27 20.26
CA GLN A 42 -7.06 9.45 19.07
C GLN A 42 -7.42 10.33 17.87
N MET A 43 -8.33 11.29 18.03
CA MET A 43 -8.73 12.21 16.97
C MET A 43 -7.53 13.03 16.46
N SER A 44 -6.75 13.59 17.39
CA SER A 44 -5.51 14.30 17.07
C SER A 44 -4.50 13.41 16.33
N TYR A 45 -4.43 12.13 16.68
CA TYR A 45 -3.57 11.19 15.96
C TYR A 45 -4.02 11.00 14.50
N TYR A 46 -5.30 10.79 14.25
CA TYR A 46 -5.82 10.64 12.89
C TYR A 46 -5.70 11.94 12.08
N GLU A 47 -5.97 13.10 12.67
CA GLU A 47 -5.82 14.41 12.00
C GLU A 47 -4.37 14.74 11.61
N ASN A 48 -3.41 14.24 12.39
CA ASN A 48 -1.98 14.47 12.15
C ASN A 48 -1.29 13.33 11.36
N THR A 49 -2.01 12.24 11.07
CA THR A 49 -1.51 11.16 10.22
C THR A 49 -1.52 11.64 8.77
N PRO A 50 -0.41 11.50 8.04
CA PRO A 50 -0.37 11.87 6.62
C PRO A 50 -1.24 10.91 5.80
N ASP A 51 -1.92 11.45 4.81
CA ASP A 51 -2.62 10.68 3.79
C ASP A 51 -1.84 10.78 2.47
N PHE A 52 -1.55 9.64 1.86
CA PHE A 52 -0.87 9.58 0.56
C PHE A 52 -1.86 9.14 -0.51
N ASN A 53 -2.06 10.02 -1.49
CA ASN A 53 -2.76 9.69 -2.71
C ASN A 53 -1.73 9.39 -3.80
N LEU A 54 -1.95 8.31 -4.54
CA LEU A 54 -1.14 7.96 -5.67
C LEU A 54 -2.04 7.91 -6.90
N SER A 55 -1.64 8.56 -7.99
CA SER A 55 -2.43 8.56 -9.22
C SER A 55 -1.53 8.39 -10.44
N GLN A 56 -2.07 7.76 -11.48
CA GLN A 56 -1.39 7.62 -12.75
C GLN A 56 -1.64 8.83 -13.64
N GLU A 57 -0.57 9.36 -14.23
CA GLU A 57 -0.61 10.35 -15.29
C GLU A 57 -0.17 9.69 -16.59
N VAL A 58 -1.01 9.81 -17.64
CA VAL A 58 -0.74 9.19 -18.94
C VAL A 58 -0.27 10.25 -19.93
N LYS A 59 0.82 9.95 -20.66
CA LYS A 59 1.26 10.75 -21.79
C LYS A 59 0.86 10.07 -23.09
N ARG A 60 0.14 10.79 -23.93
CA ARG A 60 -0.29 10.32 -25.25
C ARG A 60 0.60 10.86 -26.36
N ASP A 61 0.71 10.14 -27.46
CA ASP A 61 1.29 10.65 -28.69
C ASP A 61 0.31 11.44 -29.54
N ALA A 62 0.77 11.92 -30.71
CA ALA A 62 -0.03 12.66 -31.68
C ALA A 62 -1.22 11.84 -32.24
N THR A 63 -1.15 10.52 -32.16
CA THR A 63 -2.22 9.59 -32.58
C THR A 63 -3.18 9.22 -31.45
N GLY A 64 -2.94 9.71 -30.23
CA GLY A 64 -3.78 9.45 -29.05
C GLY A 64 -3.43 8.18 -28.28
N TYR A 65 -2.41 7.42 -28.70
CA TYR A 65 -1.95 6.21 -28.00
C TYR A 65 -1.18 6.59 -26.74
N ILE A 66 -1.41 5.84 -25.66
CA ILE A 66 -0.69 6.03 -24.40
C ILE A 66 0.73 5.49 -24.55
N ARG A 67 1.72 6.36 -24.45
CA ARG A 67 3.14 5.99 -24.56
C ARG A 67 3.79 5.80 -23.21
N GLU A 68 3.50 6.69 -22.27
CA GLU A 68 4.11 6.72 -20.95
C GLU A 68 3.04 6.73 -19.87
N ILE A 69 3.27 5.98 -18.81
CA ILE A 69 2.56 6.05 -17.54
C ILE A 69 3.55 6.59 -16.51
N ALA A 70 3.20 7.69 -15.86
CA ALA A 70 3.89 8.21 -14.69
C ALA A 70 3.01 7.99 -13.45
N VAL A 71 3.62 7.82 -12.28
CA VAL A 71 2.89 7.75 -11.01
C VAL A 71 3.24 8.98 -10.19
N LYS A 72 2.21 9.77 -9.90
CA LYS A 72 2.30 10.93 -9.02
C LYS A 72 1.94 10.50 -7.61
N ILE A 73 2.77 10.91 -6.65
CA ILE A 73 2.58 10.66 -5.23
C ILE A 73 2.35 12.01 -4.57
N SER A 74 1.16 12.18 -3.99
CA SER A 74 0.73 13.40 -3.33
C SER A 74 0.48 13.14 -1.85
N LYS A 75 0.93 14.05 -0.99
CA LYS A 75 0.68 13.99 0.45
C LYS A 75 -0.33 15.05 0.87
N PHE A 76 -1.42 14.61 1.48
CA PHE A 76 -2.47 15.43 2.06
C PHE A 76 -2.49 15.28 3.58
N GLY A 77 -2.82 16.37 4.27
CA GLY A 77 -2.84 16.39 5.73
C GLY A 77 -1.50 15.99 6.38
N GLY A 78 -1.53 15.89 7.70
CA GLY A 78 -0.50 15.28 8.55
C GLY A 78 0.94 15.78 8.43
N LYS A 79 1.76 15.37 9.41
CA LYS A 79 3.20 15.60 9.38
C LYS A 79 3.91 14.28 9.07
N ALA A 80 4.76 14.32 8.05
CA ALA A 80 5.60 13.22 7.65
C ALA A 80 7.01 13.76 7.37
N LYS A 81 8.03 13.08 7.90
CA LYS A 81 9.44 13.39 7.66
C LYS A 81 10.13 12.21 7.00
N ASN A 82 11.26 12.48 6.37
CA ASN A 82 12.14 11.45 5.77
C ASN A 82 11.39 10.52 4.81
N ILE A 83 10.49 11.09 4.01
CA ILE A 83 9.68 10.32 3.06
C ILE A 83 10.59 9.71 2.00
N SER A 84 10.55 8.40 1.90
CA SER A 84 11.23 7.61 0.88
C SER A 84 10.21 6.72 0.19
N THR A 85 10.40 6.51 -1.10
CA THR A 85 9.52 5.66 -1.89
C THR A 85 10.35 4.73 -2.74
N ARG A 86 9.81 3.52 -2.95
CA ARG A 86 10.38 2.50 -3.82
C ARG A 86 9.25 1.86 -4.60
N ILE A 87 9.41 1.77 -5.91
CA ILE A 87 8.49 1.06 -6.80
C ILE A 87 9.11 -0.26 -7.24
N LYS A 88 8.28 -1.29 -7.35
CA LYS A 88 8.60 -2.51 -8.08
C LYS A 88 7.48 -2.78 -9.08
N SER A 89 7.87 -3.24 -10.26
CA SER A 89 6.97 -3.52 -11.35
C SER A 89 6.98 -5.00 -11.65
N TYR A 90 5.82 -5.57 -11.94
CA TYR A 90 5.66 -6.97 -12.23
C TYR A 90 4.77 -7.14 -13.46
N ALA A 91 4.96 -8.23 -14.19
CA ALA A 91 3.96 -8.74 -15.13
C ALA A 91 3.20 -9.87 -14.42
N HIS A 92 1.88 -9.72 -14.32
CA HIS A 92 0.97 -10.77 -13.85
C HIS A 92 0.42 -11.53 -15.05
N PHE A 93 0.69 -12.82 -15.06
CA PHE A 93 0.23 -13.76 -16.08
C PHE A 93 -0.89 -14.63 -15.51
N GLU A 94 -2.01 -14.67 -16.22
CA GLU A 94 -3.00 -15.73 -16.10
C GLU A 94 -2.92 -16.59 -17.37
N ILE A 95 -2.56 -17.87 -17.21
CA ILE A 95 -2.38 -18.79 -18.33
C ILE A 95 -3.09 -20.11 -18.06
N ILE A 96 -3.46 -20.82 -19.13
CA ILE A 96 -3.92 -22.20 -19.08
C ILE A 96 -2.80 -23.09 -19.59
N ASP A 97 -2.44 -24.12 -18.81
CA ASP A 97 -1.45 -25.12 -19.23
C ASP A 97 -2.05 -26.18 -20.18
N GLN A 98 -1.20 -27.05 -20.71
CA GLN A 98 -1.60 -28.14 -21.61
C GLN A 98 -2.56 -29.16 -20.96
N GLN A 99 -2.65 -29.18 -19.63
CA GLN A 99 -3.55 -30.02 -18.84
C GLN A 99 -4.85 -29.29 -18.44
N ASN A 100 -5.07 -28.09 -18.99
CA ASN A 100 -6.21 -27.22 -18.72
C ASN A 100 -6.25 -26.66 -17.28
N ASN A 101 -5.11 -26.59 -16.59
CA ASN A 101 -5.01 -25.93 -15.28
C ASN A 101 -4.75 -24.44 -15.46
N LYS A 102 -5.46 -23.61 -14.67
CA LYS A 102 -5.18 -22.17 -14.58
C LYS A 102 -3.96 -21.92 -13.68
N LEU A 103 -2.95 -21.23 -14.21
CA LEU A 103 -1.75 -20.82 -13.48
C LEU A 103 -1.70 -19.29 -13.36
N ASN A 104 -1.39 -18.81 -12.16
CA ASN A 104 -1.10 -17.40 -11.88
C ASN A 104 0.39 -17.24 -11.61
N LYS A 105 1.06 -16.40 -12.41
CA LYS A 105 2.51 -16.21 -12.32
C LYS A 105 2.85 -14.73 -12.32
N TYR A 106 3.93 -14.38 -11.61
CA TYR A 106 4.41 -13.01 -11.47
C TYR A 106 5.88 -12.96 -11.84
N ILE A 107 6.24 -12.01 -12.68
CA ILE A 107 7.63 -11.78 -13.07
C ILE A 107 7.99 -10.34 -12.73
N HIS A 108 9.08 -10.16 -11.98
CA HIS A 108 9.60 -8.83 -11.70
C HIS A 108 10.18 -8.18 -12.97
N LEU A 109 9.64 -7.02 -13.33
CA LEU A 109 10.10 -6.20 -14.44
C LEU A 109 10.97 -5.04 -13.91
N THR A 110 12.11 -4.83 -14.56
CA THR A 110 13.04 -3.74 -14.28
C THR A 110 13.04 -2.73 -15.42
N GLY A 111 13.31 -1.47 -15.09
CA GLY A 111 13.35 -0.39 -16.08
C GLY A 111 11.97 0.19 -16.46
N CYS A 112 10.88 -0.24 -15.84
CA CYS A 112 9.54 0.34 -16.06
C CYS A 112 9.44 1.80 -15.59
N PHE A 113 10.10 2.11 -14.46
CA PHE A 113 10.18 3.46 -13.89
C PHE A 113 11.65 3.73 -13.55
N ASN A 114 12.34 4.45 -14.43
CA ASN A 114 13.76 4.73 -14.35
C ASN A 114 14.06 6.11 -13.77
N GLU A 115 13.07 6.99 -13.69
CA GLU A 115 13.21 8.35 -13.20
C GLU A 115 12.32 8.60 -11.99
N SER A 116 12.85 9.35 -11.03
CA SER A 116 12.15 9.70 -9.81
C SER A 116 12.49 11.12 -9.41
N TYR A 117 11.53 12.02 -9.57
CA TYR A 117 11.67 13.44 -9.28
C TYR A 117 11.05 13.77 -7.93
N ARG A 118 11.81 14.44 -7.06
CA ARG A 118 11.24 15.14 -5.90
C ARG A 118 10.76 16.50 -6.38
N THR A 119 9.54 16.88 -6.04
CA THR A 119 8.99 18.20 -6.39
C THR A 119 9.58 19.32 -5.54
N GLY A 120 10.18 18.99 -4.39
CA GLY A 120 10.66 19.96 -3.39
C GLY A 120 9.57 20.40 -2.41
N GLU A 121 8.32 20.01 -2.66
CA GLU A 121 7.18 20.34 -1.81
C GLU A 121 7.04 19.40 -0.62
N ASN A 122 6.54 19.94 0.50
CA ASN A 122 6.27 19.17 1.72
C ASN A 122 4.78 18.79 1.87
N LYS A 123 3.93 19.21 0.92
CA LYS A 123 2.47 18.95 0.83
C LYS A 123 2.06 19.01 -0.65
N GLY A 124 0.98 18.32 -1.01
CA GLY A 124 0.57 18.20 -2.41
C GLY A 124 1.45 17.19 -3.12
N ASP A 125 1.79 17.43 -4.38
CA ASP A 125 2.63 16.51 -5.15
C ASP A 125 4.05 16.51 -4.58
N ILE A 126 4.48 15.41 -3.99
CA ILE A 126 5.79 15.29 -3.33
C ILE A 126 6.80 14.52 -4.17
N ARG A 127 6.32 13.67 -5.08
CA ARG A 127 7.17 12.82 -5.92
C ARG A 127 6.47 12.43 -7.21
N LEU A 128 7.23 12.39 -8.29
CA LEU A 128 6.80 11.87 -9.58
C LEU A 128 7.72 10.73 -9.99
N LEU A 129 7.16 9.54 -10.21
CA LEU A 129 7.85 8.38 -10.74
C LEU A 129 7.53 8.29 -12.23
N LYS A 130 8.56 8.28 -13.08
CA LYS A 130 8.38 8.31 -14.52
C LYS A 130 9.19 7.20 -15.20
N GLY A 131 8.58 6.62 -16.23
CA GLY A 131 9.25 5.73 -17.18
C GLY A 131 9.44 6.40 -18.54
N PHE A 132 10.35 5.85 -19.35
CA PHE A 132 10.50 6.24 -20.75
C PHE A 132 9.85 5.20 -21.67
N ASP A 133 8.77 5.59 -22.36
CA ASP A 133 7.95 4.72 -23.22
C ASP A 133 7.54 3.40 -22.56
N ASN A 134 7.31 3.42 -21.25
CA ASN A 134 7.10 2.21 -20.46
C ASN A 134 5.82 1.46 -20.84
N ASN A 135 4.77 2.16 -21.31
CA ASN A 135 3.55 1.50 -21.77
C ASN A 135 3.77 0.79 -23.12
N ILE A 136 4.45 1.43 -24.08
CA ILE A 136 4.79 0.80 -25.36
C ILE A 136 5.69 -0.43 -25.13
N LYS A 137 6.71 -0.30 -24.27
CA LYS A 137 7.61 -1.41 -23.97
C LYS A 137 6.89 -2.57 -23.29
N PHE A 138 5.89 -2.28 -22.45
CA PHE A 138 5.07 -3.31 -21.83
C PHE A 138 4.14 -4.00 -22.84
N ASP A 139 3.58 -3.26 -23.78
CA ASP A 139 2.79 -3.82 -24.88
C ASP A 139 3.64 -4.74 -25.78
N GLU A 140 4.85 -4.30 -26.14
CA GLU A 140 5.80 -5.14 -26.88
C GLU A 140 6.18 -6.40 -26.10
N PHE A 141 6.49 -6.27 -24.80
CA PHE A 141 6.72 -7.40 -23.90
C PHE A 141 5.56 -8.38 -23.92
N THR A 142 4.33 -7.87 -23.80
CA THR A 142 3.11 -8.68 -23.77
C THR A 142 2.91 -9.45 -25.07
N ARG A 143 3.12 -8.79 -26.22
CA ARG A 143 3.02 -9.41 -27.55
C ARG A 143 4.03 -10.54 -27.73
N VAL A 144 5.29 -10.29 -27.35
CA VAL A 144 6.37 -11.29 -27.45
C VAL A 144 6.09 -12.47 -26.52
N MET A 145 5.76 -12.21 -25.25
CA MET A 145 5.43 -13.25 -24.28
C MET A 145 4.22 -14.10 -24.70
N SER A 146 3.17 -13.48 -25.22
CA SER A 146 1.98 -14.20 -25.69
C SER A 146 2.31 -15.15 -26.82
N THR A 147 3.12 -14.69 -27.79
CA THR A 147 3.56 -15.50 -28.92
C THR A 147 4.37 -16.70 -28.44
N GLU A 148 5.29 -16.49 -27.50
CA GLU A 148 6.13 -17.55 -26.96
C GLU A 148 5.33 -18.55 -26.10
N LEU A 149 4.35 -18.09 -25.31
CA LEU A 149 3.45 -18.98 -24.57
C LEU A 149 2.66 -19.91 -25.50
N ILE A 150 2.09 -19.36 -26.58
CA ILE A 150 1.32 -20.13 -27.57
C ILE A 150 2.20 -21.18 -28.27
N LYS A 151 3.42 -20.81 -28.69
CA LYS A 151 4.38 -21.75 -29.29
C LYS A 151 4.72 -22.93 -28.38
N ASN A 152 4.69 -22.71 -27.06
CA ASN A 152 4.97 -23.73 -26.04
C ASN A 152 3.71 -24.47 -25.56
N GLY A 153 2.55 -24.26 -26.19
CA GLY A 153 1.30 -24.96 -25.89
C GLY A 153 0.55 -24.42 -24.67
N TYR A 154 0.80 -23.17 -24.27
CA TYR A 154 0.04 -22.46 -23.24
C TYR A 154 -0.95 -21.50 -23.88
N THR A 155 -2.10 -21.31 -23.24
CA THR A 155 -3.08 -20.32 -23.66
C THR A 155 -3.02 -19.12 -22.71
N PRO A 156 -2.51 -17.96 -23.15
CA PRO A 156 -2.53 -16.75 -22.33
C PRO A 156 -3.97 -16.23 -22.21
N LEU A 157 -4.47 -16.08 -20.98
CA LEU A 157 -5.75 -15.44 -20.69
C LEU A 157 -5.57 -13.94 -20.48
N LEU A 158 -4.55 -13.58 -19.71
CA LEU A 158 -4.30 -12.20 -19.28
C LEU A 158 -2.81 -11.97 -19.02
N ILE A 159 -2.29 -10.83 -19.45
CA ILE A 159 -0.95 -10.35 -19.11
C ILE A 159 -1.09 -8.88 -18.75
N ASN A 160 -1.07 -8.58 -17.46
CA ASN A 160 -1.30 -7.24 -16.93
C ASN A 160 -0.07 -6.70 -16.20
N PRO A 161 0.16 -5.38 -16.25
CA PRO A 161 1.16 -4.76 -15.40
C PRO A 161 0.65 -4.73 -13.96
N LEU A 162 1.54 -5.04 -13.01
CA LEU A 162 1.32 -4.88 -11.58
C LEU A 162 2.39 -3.95 -11.02
N PHE A 163 1.98 -2.81 -10.47
CA PHE A 163 2.89 -1.80 -9.94
C PHE A 163 2.64 -1.63 -8.45
N ILE A 164 3.66 -1.90 -7.64
CA ILE A 164 3.56 -1.80 -6.19
C ILE A 164 4.55 -0.75 -5.72
N ILE A 165 4.04 0.22 -4.95
CA ILE A 165 4.85 1.29 -4.35
C ILE A 165 4.86 1.11 -2.84
N ARG A 166 6.06 1.09 -2.28
CA ARG A 166 6.27 1.26 -0.84
C ARG A 166 6.59 2.71 -0.53
N ILE A 167 5.89 3.28 0.45
CA ILE A 167 6.18 4.59 1.06
C ILE A 167 6.65 4.37 2.50
N ASN A 168 7.86 4.83 2.78
CA ASN A 168 8.46 4.84 4.12
C ASN A 168 8.51 6.28 4.62
N TYR A 169 8.05 6.53 5.85
CA TYR A 169 8.11 7.86 6.45
C TYR A 169 8.22 7.79 7.98
N THR A 170 8.51 8.93 8.59
CA THR A 170 8.45 9.13 10.05
C THR A 170 7.25 10.01 10.38
N ASP A 171 6.36 9.54 11.25
CA ASP A 171 5.15 10.26 11.64
C ASP A 171 5.46 11.43 12.63
N PHE A 172 4.41 12.16 13.03
CA PHE A 172 4.52 13.29 13.94
C PHE A 172 4.92 12.91 15.38
N LEU A 173 4.81 11.63 15.75
CA LEU A 173 5.26 11.05 17.01
C LEU A 173 6.67 10.43 16.90
N ASN A 174 7.34 10.61 15.76
CA ASN A 174 8.64 10.04 15.43
C ASN A 174 8.67 8.51 15.27
N ASN A 175 7.53 7.86 15.04
CA ASN A 175 7.50 6.44 14.70
C ASN A 175 7.79 6.25 13.21
N LYS A 176 8.51 5.18 12.87
CA LYS A 176 8.70 4.77 11.47
C LYS A 176 7.45 4.05 10.99
N LYS A 177 6.96 4.46 9.82
CA LYS A 177 5.80 3.89 9.14
C LYS A 177 6.21 3.41 7.75
N GLU A 178 5.51 2.38 7.31
CA GLU A 178 5.70 1.74 6.02
C GLU A 178 4.32 1.33 5.50
N GLU A 179 3.97 1.86 4.34
CA GLU A 179 2.70 1.66 3.65
C GLU A 179 2.97 1.19 2.23
N TYR A 180 2.08 0.33 1.73
CA TYR A 180 2.19 -0.27 0.40
C TYR A 180 0.95 0.09 -0.41
N TYR A 181 1.15 0.42 -1.68
CA TYR A 181 0.09 0.83 -2.58
C TYR A 181 0.16 0.03 -3.88
N ASP A 182 -0.99 -0.44 -4.35
CA ASP A 182 -1.17 -0.98 -5.68
C ASP A 182 -1.55 0.16 -6.60
N VAL A 183 -0.68 0.51 -7.54
CA VAL A 183 -0.90 1.58 -8.52
C VAL A 183 -1.02 1.01 -9.92
N SER A 184 -1.58 -0.19 -10.07
CA SER A 184 -1.84 -0.80 -11.39
C SER A 184 -3.04 -0.19 -12.09
N PHE A 185 -3.93 0.48 -11.34
CA PHE A 185 -5.08 1.23 -11.84
C PHE A 185 -4.83 2.74 -11.78
N VAL A 186 -5.79 3.52 -12.28
CA VAL A 186 -5.71 5.00 -12.33
C VAL A 186 -5.38 5.60 -10.97
N ASP A 187 -6.05 5.12 -9.92
CA ASP A 187 -5.79 5.51 -8.55
C ASP A 187 -5.11 4.38 -7.78
N GLY A 188 -4.20 4.77 -6.90
CA GLY A 188 -3.48 3.87 -6.02
C GLY A 188 -4.34 3.42 -4.85
N VAL A 189 -4.32 2.12 -4.57
CA VAL A 189 -5.07 1.52 -3.45
C VAL A 189 -4.09 1.10 -2.37
N LEU A 190 -4.33 1.53 -1.13
CA LEU A 190 -3.56 1.08 0.04
C LEU A 190 -3.76 -0.44 0.23
N ILE A 191 -2.67 -1.16 0.38
CA ILE A 191 -2.65 -2.61 0.55
C ILE A 191 -2.24 -2.96 1.99
N GLU A 192 -2.92 -3.94 2.59
CA GLU A 192 -2.56 -4.48 3.90
C GLU A 192 -1.21 -5.21 3.88
N LYS A 193 -0.49 -5.20 4.99
CA LYS A 193 0.85 -5.84 5.10
C LYS A 193 0.83 -7.36 4.91
N SER A 194 -0.31 -8.00 5.17
CA SER A 194 -0.55 -9.44 4.98
C SER A 194 -0.86 -9.82 3.55
N ASP A 195 -1.06 -8.86 2.65
CA ASP A 195 -1.39 -9.14 1.26
C ASP A 195 -0.20 -9.78 0.51
N PHE A 196 -0.49 -10.74 -0.37
CA PHE A 196 0.51 -11.43 -1.17
C PHE A 196 1.35 -10.47 -2.04
N LYS A 197 0.79 -9.33 -2.45
CA LYS A 197 1.52 -8.28 -3.19
C LYS A 197 2.65 -7.70 -2.35
N VAL A 198 2.46 -7.57 -1.04
CA VAL A 198 3.52 -7.15 -0.12
C VAL A 198 4.58 -8.24 0.01
N GLU A 199 4.19 -9.52 0.09
CA GLU A 199 5.14 -10.64 0.07
C GLU A 199 5.97 -10.65 -1.21
N LEU A 200 5.34 -10.40 -2.35
CA LEU A 200 5.97 -10.28 -3.66
C LEU A 200 6.94 -9.11 -3.71
N PHE A 201 6.54 -7.94 -3.19
CA PHE A 201 7.38 -6.75 -3.10
C PHE A 201 8.60 -6.96 -2.20
N GLU A 202 8.45 -7.64 -1.07
CA GLU A 202 9.55 -7.91 -0.14
C GLU A 202 10.39 -9.13 -0.55
N ASN A 203 10.12 -9.74 -1.72
CA ASN A 203 10.78 -10.94 -2.23
C ASN A 203 10.72 -12.15 -1.25
N LYS A 204 9.66 -12.24 -0.43
CA LYS A 204 9.50 -13.33 0.55
C LYS A 204 8.96 -14.62 -0.09
N LYS A 205 8.23 -14.50 -1.19
CA LYS A 205 7.89 -15.60 -2.12
C LYS A 205 8.66 -15.36 -3.42
N LEU A 206 9.27 -16.41 -3.95
CA LEU A 206 10.19 -16.42 -5.10
C LEU A 206 9.90 -15.41 -6.23
N SER A 207 10.97 -14.80 -6.74
CA SER A 207 11.12 -14.38 -8.14
C SER A 207 12.61 -14.21 -8.42
N SER A 208 13.29 -15.32 -8.75
CA SER A 208 14.75 -15.38 -8.82
C SER A 208 15.40 -14.59 -9.95
N GLN A 209 14.64 -14.01 -10.90
CA GLN A 209 15.23 -13.24 -12.00
C GLN A 209 14.34 -12.04 -12.37
N SER A 210 14.94 -10.86 -12.36
CA SER A 210 14.32 -9.63 -12.87
C SER A 210 14.55 -9.51 -14.37
N ILE A 211 13.48 -9.22 -15.13
CA ILE A 211 13.58 -9.01 -16.57
C ILE A 211 13.66 -7.51 -16.86
N PRO A 212 14.65 -7.02 -17.61
CA PRO A 212 14.62 -5.66 -18.12
C PRO A 212 13.54 -5.53 -19.19
N ILE A 213 12.60 -4.60 -19.03
CA ILE A 213 11.53 -4.35 -20.01
C ILE A 213 12.06 -3.88 -21.37
N THR A 214 13.33 -3.45 -21.43
CA THR A 214 13.99 -2.93 -22.63
C THR A 214 14.83 -3.95 -23.40
N ASN A 215 15.01 -5.18 -22.90
CA ASN A 215 15.85 -6.19 -23.55
C ASN A 215 15.16 -7.56 -23.54
N LEU A 216 14.47 -7.84 -24.65
CA LEU A 216 13.72 -9.07 -24.90
C LEU A 216 14.46 -9.96 -25.90
N ASP A 217 15.69 -10.36 -25.57
CA ASP A 217 16.38 -11.39 -26.35
C ASP A 217 15.61 -12.73 -26.26
N ALA A 218 15.33 -13.33 -27.42
CA ALA A 218 14.65 -14.63 -27.56
C ALA A 218 15.25 -15.75 -26.68
N PHE A 219 16.57 -15.73 -26.47
CA PHE A 219 17.28 -16.71 -25.65
C PHE A 219 16.96 -16.59 -24.14
N LYS A 220 16.63 -15.38 -23.67
CA LYS A 220 16.24 -15.15 -22.27
C LYS A 220 14.77 -15.54 -22.04
N LEU A 221 13.93 -15.40 -23.06
CA LEU A 221 12.49 -15.73 -23.03
C LEU A 221 12.22 -17.20 -22.69
N GLU A 222 12.99 -18.16 -23.20
CA GLU A 222 12.86 -19.58 -22.79
C GLU A 222 13.17 -19.81 -21.31
N SER A 223 14.17 -19.12 -20.75
CA SER A 223 14.50 -19.22 -19.33
C SER A 223 13.40 -18.63 -18.45
N TYR A 224 12.71 -17.59 -18.92
CA TYR A 224 11.57 -16.97 -18.24
C TYR A 224 10.29 -17.80 -18.37
N LEU A 225 10.08 -18.42 -19.54
CA LEU A 225 9.03 -19.43 -19.72
C LEU A 225 9.22 -20.58 -18.74
N LYS A 226 10.44 -21.09 -18.52
CA LYS A 226 10.69 -22.11 -17.48
C LYS A 226 10.30 -21.64 -16.07
N ILE A 227 10.44 -20.35 -15.73
CA ILE A 227 9.97 -19.79 -14.45
C ILE A 227 8.42 -19.77 -14.38
N ILE A 228 7.77 -19.39 -15.48
CA ILE A 228 6.30 -19.41 -15.60
C ILE A 228 5.78 -20.86 -15.53
N ILE A 229 6.48 -21.78 -16.19
CA ILE A 229 6.04 -23.14 -16.49
C ILE A 229 6.39 -24.14 -15.38
N ASN A 230 7.48 -23.96 -14.64
CA ASN A 230 7.88 -24.92 -13.61
C ASN A 230 6.73 -25.12 -12.61
N LYS A 231 6.16 -26.33 -12.68
CA LYS A 231 5.24 -26.90 -11.70
C LYS A 231 5.94 -26.89 -10.35
N ASN A 232 5.19 -26.48 -9.33
CA ASN A 232 5.35 -26.86 -7.92
C ASN A 232 6.48 -27.88 -7.65
N ASN A 233 7.65 -27.39 -7.25
CA ASN A 233 8.45 -28.11 -6.25
C ASN A 233 8.36 -27.45 -4.86
N ASP A 234 7.71 -26.28 -4.74
CA ASP A 234 7.62 -25.56 -3.46
C ASP A 234 6.25 -25.67 -2.77
N ALA A 235 5.27 -26.33 -3.39
CA ALA A 235 3.92 -26.50 -2.82
C ALA A 235 3.74 -27.78 -1.97
N ASN A 236 4.77 -28.64 -1.85
CA ASN A 236 4.71 -29.87 -1.05
C ASN A 236 5.47 -29.81 0.28
N ASN A 237 5.90 -28.62 0.75
CA ASN A 237 6.60 -28.46 2.03
C ASN A 237 5.89 -27.51 3.01
N LEU A 238 4.57 -27.32 2.88
CA LEU A 238 3.80 -26.51 3.84
C LEU A 238 2.70 -27.27 4.58
N ASP A 239 2.61 -28.60 4.40
CA ASP A 239 1.83 -29.47 5.29
C ASP A 239 2.74 -30.62 5.78
N ASN A 240 3.54 -30.32 6.80
CA ASN A 240 4.01 -31.24 7.85
C ASN A 240 4.62 -30.46 9.02
#